data_AF-A0A1F9PUB1-F1
#
_entry.id   AF-A0A1F9PUB1-F1
#
_cell.length_a   1.000
_cell.length_b   1.000
_cell.length_c   1.000
_cell.angle_alpha   90.00
_cell.angle_beta   90.00
_cell.angle_gamma   90.00
#
_symmetry.space_group_name_H-M   'P 1'
#
loop_
_entity.id
_entity.type
_entity.pdbx_description
1 polymer ?
#
loop_
_entity_poly.entity_id
_entity_poly.type
_entity_poly.pdbx_seq_one_letter_code
_entity_poly.pdbx_strand_id
1 'polypeptide(L)'
;MNLSKLILLFHLFLLVSLPSVVMARWIEDTVVMPSEATGPVAFSHYTHLEVLGKNCPTCHNAIFNIEPTKNPAFTMADMEKGKSCGACHNGTKAFAVKDSKGCSNCHPTRDIFFENDGGTVLFSHKVHTAAFSCGECHPAIFIPIQGKKAAVTMTQMEKGTSCGVCHDGGAAFTVKENCEVCHQM
;
A
#
# COMPACT_ATOMS: atom_id res chain seq x y z
N MET A 1 27.37 -53.66 -21.27
CA MET A 1 27.78 -52.44 -20.54
C MET A 1 28.00 -52.84 -19.08
N ASN A 2 29.21 -52.69 -18.53
CA ASN A 2 29.54 -53.23 -17.21
C ASN A 2 28.96 -52.36 -16.09
N LEU A 3 28.58 -52.98 -14.96
CA LEU A 3 27.89 -52.36 -13.83
C LEU A 3 28.57 -51.07 -13.33
N SER A 4 29.90 -51.00 -13.39
CA SER A 4 30.68 -49.80 -13.04
C SER A 4 30.44 -48.61 -13.97
N LYS A 5 30.23 -48.84 -15.28
CA LYS A 5 29.90 -47.77 -16.24
C LYS A 5 28.46 -47.28 -16.05
N LEU A 6 27.54 -48.15 -15.62
CA LEU A 6 26.16 -47.77 -15.34
C LEU A 6 26.06 -46.90 -14.07
N ILE A 7 26.82 -47.25 -13.03
CA ILE A 7 26.91 -46.46 -11.80
C ILE A 7 27.56 -45.09 -12.08
N LEU A 8 28.62 -45.05 -12.89
CA LEU A 8 29.29 -43.79 -13.27
C LEU A 8 28.35 -42.87 -14.07
N LEU A 9 27.57 -43.42 -15.01
CA LEU A 9 26.58 -42.67 -15.79
C LEU A 9 25.41 -42.19 -14.92
N PHE A 10 24.97 -42.99 -13.96
CA PHE A 10 23.92 -42.60 -13.01
C PHE A 10 24.39 -41.47 -12.09
N HIS A 11 25.63 -41.51 -11.60
CA HIS A 11 26.21 -40.43 -10.80
C HIS A 11 26.42 -39.15 -11.62
N LEU A 12 26.86 -39.27 -12.88
CA LEU A 12 26.99 -38.13 -13.77
C LEU A 12 25.63 -37.48 -14.08
N PHE A 13 24.58 -38.29 -14.28
CA PHE A 13 23.22 -37.81 -14.48
C PHE A 13 22.68 -37.11 -13.22
N LEU A 14 22.91 -37.68 -12.03
CA LEU A 14 22.52 -37.07 -10.75
C LEU A 14 23.21 -35.71 -10.54
N LEU A 15 24.51 -35.61 -10.85
CA LEU A 15 25.33 -34.39 -10.76
C LEU A 15 24.90 -33.29 -11.74
N VAL A 16 24.32 -33.65 -12.89
CA VAL A 16 23.80 -32.69 -13.89
C VAL A 16 22.34 -32.31 -13.61
N SER A 17 21.54 -33.21 -13.05
CA SER A 17 20.13 -32.93 -12.71
C SER A 17 19.97 -32.11 -11.43
N LEU A 18 20.82 -32.30 -10.42
CA LEU A 18 20.74 -31.61 -9.13
C LEU A 18 20.89 -30.08 -9.22
N PRO A 19 21.82 -29.50 -10.00
CA PRO A 19 21.95 -28.05 -10.16
C PRO A 19 20.74 -27.41 -10.83
N SER A 20 20.06 -28.14 -11.74
CA SER A 20 18.90 -27.62 -12.48
C SER A 20 17.70 -27.37 -11.57
N VAL A 21 17.54 -28.16 -10.49
CA VAL A 21 16.47 -27.97 -9.50
C VAL A 21 16.80 -26.85 -8.50
N VAL A 22 18.08 -26.57 -8.27
CA VAL A 22 18.55 -25.51 -7.34
C VAL A 22 18.52 -24.13 -8.00
N MET A 23 18.58 -24.05 -9.33
CA MET A 23 18.45 -22.80 -10.10
C MET A 23 17.00 -22.32 -10.27
N ALA A 24 16.01 -23.10 -9.81
CA ALA A 24 14.65 -22.61 -9.63
C ALA A 24 14.55 -21.76 -8.34
N ARG A 25 15.38 -20.72 -8.25
CA ARG A 25 15.23 -19.69 -7.23
C ARG A 25 14.20 -18.71 -7.77
N TRP A 26 12.94 -19.12 -7.67
CA TRP A 26 11.76 -18.33 -8.04
C TRP A 26 11.88 -16.96 -7.39
N ILE A 27 11.67 -15.91 -8.20
CA ILE A 27 11.79 -14.50 -7.81
C ILE A 27 11.04 -14.29 -6.50
N GLU A 28 11.60 -13.55 -5.54
CA GLU A 28 10.83 -13.08 -4.39
C GLU A 28 9.66 -12.27 -4.92
N ASP A 29 8.45 -12.83 -4.83
CA ASP A 29 7.31 -12.28 -5.55
C ASP A 29 6.96 -10.90 -5.02
N THR A 30 6.83 -10.80 -3.70
CA THR A 30 6.33 -9.58 -3.06
C THR A 30 7.48 -8.68 -2.62
N VAL A 31 7.53 -7.48 -3.19
CA VAL A 31 8.39 -6.39 -2.73
C VAL A 31 7.58 -5.47 -1.83
N VAL A 32 8.04 -5.27 -0.60
CA VAL A 32 7.39 -4.39 0.35
C VAL A 32 8.10 -3.04 0.37
N MET A 33 7.39 -1.99 -0.03
CA MET A 33 7.87 -0.61 -0.03
C MET A 33 7.33 0.12 1.20
N PRO A 34 8.18 0.65 2.09
CA PRO A 34 7.70 1.37 3.25
C PRO A 34 7.04 2.68 2.81
N SER A 35 5.90 2.98 3.44
CA SER A 35 5.26 4.29 3.36
C SER A 35 4.91 4.69 4.79
N GLU A 36 5.54 5.78 5.26
CA GLU A 36 5.25 6.34 6.59
C GLU A 36 3.79 6.76 6.73
N ALA A 37 3.18 7.12 5.61
CA ALA A 37 1.84 7.65 5.56
C ALA A 37 0.79 6.56 5.80
N THR A 38 0.70 5.65 4.84
CA THR A 38 -0.38 4.66 4.77
C THR A 38 0.02 3.31 5.35
N GLY A 39 1.28 3.16 5.75
CA GLY A 39 1.89 1.86 5.97
C GLY A 39 2.42 1.23 4.68
N PRO A 40 3.11 0.09 4.80
CA PRO A 40 3.87 -0.52 3.71
C PRO A 40 2.96 -0.93 2.54
N VAL A 41 3.41 -0.63 1.32
CA VAL A 41 2.77 -1.03 0.05
C VAL A 41 3.43 -2.30 -0.45
N ALA A 42 2.62 -3.31 -0.77
CA ALA A 42 3.08 -4.56 -1.35
C ALA A 42 2.97 -4.52 -2.88
N PHE A 43 4.06 -4.86 -3.57
CA PHE A 43 4.11 -5.05 -5.02
C PHE A 43 4.33 -6.52 -5.33
N SER A 44 3.48 -7.13 -6.16
CA SER A 44 3.62 -8.53 -6.60
C SER A 44 4.19 -8.60 -8.01
N HIS A 45 5.30 -9.32 -8.19
CA HIS A 45 5.85 -9.62 -9.51
C HIS A 45 4.90 -10.50 -10.32
N TYR A 46 4.27 -11.51 -9.73
CA TYR A 46 3.41 -12.47 -10.42
C TYR A 46 2.25 -11.79 -11.13
N THR A 47 1.54 -10.89 -10.44
CA THR A 47 0.43 -10.14 -11.06
C THR A 47 0.91 -9.28 -12.23
N HIS A 48 2.08 -8.65 -12.11
CA HIS A 48 2.62 -7.80 -13.17
C HIS A 48 3.20 -8.62 -14.33
N LEU A 49 3.89 -9.73 -14.07
CA LEU A 49 4.52 -10.56 -15.08
C LEU A 49 3.48 -11.36 -15.89
N GLU A 50 2.33 -11.70 -15.29
CA GLU A 50 1.19 -12.29 -15.98
C GLU A 50 0.64 -11.35 -17.07
N VAL A 51 0.54 -10.05 -16.75
CA VAL A 51 0.03 -9.04 -17.68
C VAL A 51 1.10 -8.57 -18.68
N LEU A 52 2.36 -8.46 -18.25
CA LEU A 52 3.45 -7.86 -19.03
C LEU A 52 4.32 -8.88 -19.79
N GLY A 53 3.95 -10.16 -19.79
CA GLY A 53 4.61 -11.20 -20.58
C GLY A 53 6.02 -11.56 -20.11
N LYS A 54 6.26 -11.52 -18.78
CA LYS A 54 7.53 -11.92 -18.15
C LYS A 54 8.78 -11.16 -18.62
N ASN A 55 8.65 -9.91 -19.08
CA ASN A 55 9.75 -9.12 -19.61
C ASN A 55 10.39 -8.19 -18.55
N CYS A 56 11.42 -8.67 -17.85
CA CYS A 56 12.05 -7.96 -16.72
C CYS A 56 12.62 -6.57 -17.04
N PRO A 57 13.32 -6.35 -18.19
CA PRO A 57 13.82 -5.03 -18.60
C PRO A 57 12.74 -3.96 -18.77
N THR A 58 11.47 -4.34 -18.90
CA THR A 58 10.35 -3.36 -18.95
C THR A 58 10.32 -2.47 -17.72
N CYS A 59 10.71 -3.03 -16.56
CA CYS A 59 10.70 -2.34 -15.29
C CYS A 59 12.13 -2.10 -14.78
N HIS A 60 12.99 -3.11 -14.83
CA HIS A 60 14.32 -3.02 -14.21
C HIS A 60 15.33 -2.26 -15.06
N ASN A 61 16.02 -1.32 -14.40
CA ASN A 61 16.94 -0.33 -14.96
C ASN A 61 16.31 0.63 -15.99
N ALA A 62 15.00 0.53 -16.22
CA ALA A 62 14.20 1.50 -16.96
C ALA A 62 13.35 2.37 -16.02
N ILE A 63 12.65 1.75 -15.07
CA ILE A 63 11.76 2.41 -14.09
C ILE A 63 12.31 2.24 -12.68
N PHE A 64 12.72 1.02 -12.33
CA PHE A 64 13.24 0.66 -11.01
C PHE A 64 14.63 0.05 -11.13
N ASN A 65 15.57 0.42 -10.27
CA ASN A 65 16.79 -0.35 -10.10
C ASN A 65 16.44 -1.75 -9.56
N ILE A 66 17.16 -2.78 -10.02
CA ILE A 66 17.00 -4.15 -9.51
C ILE A 66 17.39 -4.26 -8.03
N GLU A 67 18.26 -3.39 -7.55
CA GLU A 67 18.60 -3.26 -6.13
C GLU A 67 17.64 -2.25 -5.48
N PRO A 68 16.73 -2.69 -4.58
CA PRO A 68 15.70 -1.81 -4.02
C PRO A 68 16.26 -0.57 -3.31
N THR A 69 17.41 -0.69 -2.64
CA THR A 69 18.08 0.39 -1.91
C THR A 69 18.62 1.51 -2.81
N LYS A 70 18.77 1.25 -4.11
CA LYS A 70 19.18 2.24 -5.12
C LYS A 70 18.02 3.00 -5.73
N ASN A 71 16.78 2.61 -5.43
CA ASN A 71 15.61 3.35 -5.88
C ASN A 71 15.38 4.56 -4.97
N PRO A 72 15.15 5.76 -5.52
CA PRO A 72 14.79 6.90 -4.71
C PRO A 72 13.39 6.72 -4.11
N ALA A 73 13.12 7.38 -2.99
CA ALA A 73 11.76 7.49 -2.48
C ALA A 73 10.92 8.35 -3.44
N PHE A 74 9.81 7.80 -3.93
CA PHE A 74 8.88 8.50 -4.81
C PHE A 74 7.64 8.91 -4.05
N THR A 75 7.18 10.14 -4.29
CA THR A 75 5.89 10.62 -3.79
C THR A 75 4.74 10.26 -4.75
N MET A 76 3.48 10.34 -4.30
CA MET A 76 2.33 10.21 -5.21
C MET A 76 2.37 11.28 -6.32
N ALA A 77 2.83 12.49 -6.01
CA ALA A 77 3.01 13.56 -6.99
C ALA A 77 4.12 13.23 -8.03
N ASP A 78 5.14 12.48 -7.66
CA ASP A 78 6.12 11.94 -8.62
C ASP A 78 5.49 10.89 -9.53
N MET A 79 4.63 10.03 -8.98
CA MET A 79 3.92 9.01 -9.76
C MET A 79 2.94 9.62 -10.74
N GLU A 80 2.21 10.67 -10.36
CA GLU A 80 1.36 11.42 -11.29
C GLU A 80 2.14 12.04 -12.46
N LYS A 81 3.44 12.32 -12.27
CA LYS A 81 4.36 12.77 -13.32
C LYS A 81 4.97 11.62 -14.13
N GLY A 82 4.47 10.40 -13.97
CA GLY A 82 4.88 9.22 -14.73
C GLY A 82 6.12 8.51 -14.19
N LYS A 83 6.58 8.81 -12.97
CA LYS A 83 7.68 8.07 -12.33
C LYS A 83 7.17 6.84 -11.58
N SER A 84 8.04 5.88 -11.28
CA SER A 84 7.71 4.71 -10.45
C SER A 84 6.44 4.00 -10.95
N CYS A 85 5.50 3.64 -10.06
CA CYS A 85 4.23 3.00 -10.37
C CYS A 85 3.43 3.76 -11.45
N GLY A 86 3.50 5.10 -11.45
CA GLY A 86 2.78 5.96 -12.37
C GLY A 86 3.27 5.92 -13.82
N ALA A 87 4.43 5.31 -14.10
CA ALA A 87 4.87 5.03 -15.48
C ALA A 87 3.85 4.14 -16.25
N CYS A 88 3.08 3.34 -15.50
CA CYS A 88 2.02 2.47 -16.01
C CYS A 88 0.65 2.77 -15.40
N HIS A 89 0.57 3.01 -14.09
CA HIS A 89 -0.67 3.35 -13.39
C HIS A 89 -1.07 4.82 -13.63
N ASN A 90 -1.38 5.14 -14.89
CA ASN A 90 -1.66 6.51 -15.37
C ASN A 90 -3.07 6.68 -15.96
N GLY A 91 -3.91 5.65 -15.93
CA GLY A 91 -5.26 5.65 -16.51
C GLY A 91 -5.31 5.27 -17.99
N THR A 92 -4.16 5.07 -18.64
CA THR A 92 -4.08 4.58 -20.03
C THR A 92 -3.59 3.14 -20.08
N LYS A 93 -2.47 2.82 -19.40
CA LYS A 93 -1.92 1.45 -19.41
C LYS A 93 -2.51 0.58 -18.28
N ALA A 94 -2.78 1.18 -17.14
CA ALA A 94 -3.43 0.56 -15.98
C ALA A 94 -4.24 1.63 -15.22
N PHE A 95 -4.96 1.24 -14.16
CA PHE A 95 -5.69 2.18 -13.31
C PHE A 95 -4.77 3.32 -12.83
N ALA A 96 -5.29 4.55 -12.74
CA ALA A 96 -4.49 5.72 -12.45
C ALA A 96 -4.13 5.82 -10.95
N VAL A 97 -2.89 6.21 -10.64
CA VAL A 97 -2.45 6.48 -9.25
C VAL A 97 -3.22 7.62 -8.56
N LYS A 98 -3.82 8.51 -9.36
CA LYS A 98 -4.64 9.64 -8.87
C LYS A 98 -6.12 9.29 -8.70
N ASP A 99 -6.53 8.07 -9.01
CA ASP A 99 -7.93 7.65 -8.82
C ASP A 99 -8.23 7.58 -7.31
N SER A 100 -9.15 8.42 -6.84
CA SER A 100 -9.52 8.51 -5.42
C SER A 100 -10.15 7.23 -4.88
N LYS A 101 -10.65 6.36 -5.75
CA LYS A 101 -11.20 5.05 -5.40
C LYS A 101 -10.16 3.92 -5.50
N GLY A 102 -9.06 4.17 -6.20
CA GLY A 102 -8.01 3.18 -6.46
C GLY A 102 -6.92 3.13 -5.40
N CYS A 103 -6.92 4.04 -4.42
CA CYS A 103 -5.86 4.12 -3.42
C CYS A 103 -5.69 2.80 -2.64
N SER A 104 -6.79 2.15 -2.28
CA SER A 104 -6.80 0.88 -1.53
C SER A 104 -6.29 -0.32 -2.31
N ASN A 105 -6.09 -0.20 -3.63
CA ASN A 105 -5.47 -1.25 -4.44
C ASN A 105 -3.99 -1.46 -4.08
N CYS A 106 -3.35 -0.45 -3.47
CA CYS A 106 -1.94 -0.49 -3.08
C CYS A 106 -1.74 -0.13 -1.60
N HIS A 107 -2.50 0.84 -1.09
CA HIS A 107 -2.33 1.36 0.26
C HIS A 107 -3.26 0.64 1.24
N PRO A 108 -2.73 0.04 2.32
CA PRO A 108 -3.58 -0.60 3.31
C PRO A 108 -4.33 0.44 4.13
N THR A 109 -5.61 0.18 4.39
CA THR A 109 -6.40 0.94 5.38
C THR A 109 -6.36 0.24 6.73
N ARG A 110 -6.27 1.00 7.81
CA ARG A 110 -6.32 0.47 9.18
C ARG A 110 -7.17 1.37 10.06
N ASP A 111 -7.82 0.80 11.05
CA ASP A 111 -8.51 1.60 12.05
C ASP A 111 -7.48 2.37 12.89
N ILE A 112 -7.84 3.60 13.26
CA ILE A 112 -6.98 4.51 14.01
C ILE A 112 -7.54 4.62 15.42
N PHE A 113 -6.66 4.45 16.40
CA PHE A 113 -6.94 4.66 17.80
C PHE A 113 -6.11 5.84 18.29
N PHE A 114 -6.71 6.75 19.04
CA PHE A 114 -5.98 7.82 19.72
C PHE A 114 -6.50 8.01 21.13
N GLU A 115 -5.56 8.14 22.06
CA GLU A 115 -5.83 8.34 23.48
C GLU A 115 -5.98 9.83 23.78
N ASN A 116 -6.97 10.18 24.60
CA ASN A 116 -7.09 11.50 25.19
C ASN A 116 -7.76 11.41 26.58
N ASP A 117 -7.95 12.57 27.22
CA ASP A 117 -8.54 12.66 28.56
C ASP A 117 -9.98 12.11 28.64
N GLY A 118 -10.68 12.01 27.49
CA GLY A 118 -12.02 11.42 27.36
C GLY A 118 -12.00 9.94 26.95
N GLY A 119 -10.88 9.24 27.08
CA GLY A 119 -10.73 7.82 26.75
C GLY A 119 -10.18 7.54 25.34
N THR A 120 -10.18 6.26 24.98
CA THR A 120 -9.70 5.80 23.67
C THR A 120 -10.72 6.16 22.60
N VAL A 121 -10.29 6.89 21.57
CA VAL A 121 -11.16 7.22 20.43
C VAL A 121 -10.85 6.32 19.25
N LEU A 122 -11.88 5.70 18.68
CA LEU A 122 -11.79 4.88 17.49
C LEU A 122 -12.27 5.64 16.25
N PHE A 123 -11.41 5.72 15.24
CA PHE A 123 -11.80 6.07 13.88
C PHE A 123 -11.66 4.85 12.97
N SER A 124 -12.80 4.35 12.45
CA SER A 124 -12.80 3.21 11.53
C SER A 124 -12.81 3.66 10.08
N HIS A 125 -11.78 3.29 9.31
CA HIS A 125 -11.78 3.56 7.88
C HIS A 125 -12.89 2.79 7.18
N LYS A 126 -13.18 1.55 7.60
CA LYS A 126 -14.20 0.70 6.99
C LYS A 126 -15.59 1.34 6.99
N VAL A 127 -15.94 2.03 8.08
CA VAL A 127 -17.24 2.72 8.19
C VAL A 127 -17.29 3.92 7.24
N HIS A 128 -16.22 4.72 7.21
CA HIS A 128 -16.19 5.93 6.40
C HIS A 128 -16.06 5.63 4.91
N THR A 129 -15.26 4.63 4.52
CA THR A 129 -15.07 4.26 3.10
C THR A 129 -16.26 3.53 2.50
N ALA A 130 -17.29 3.18 3.29
CA ALA A 130 -18.57 2.71 2.78
C ALA A 130 -19.38 3.83 2.11
N ALA A 131 -19.15 5.09 2.49
CA ALA A 131 -19.87 6.26 1.97
C ALA A 131 -18.96 7.26 1.23
N PHE A 132 -17.68 7.33 1.59
CA PHE A 132 -16.74 8.34 1.11
C PHE A 132 -15.51 7.73 0.43
N SER A 133 -14.98 8.41 -0.56
CA SER A 133 -13.71 8.10 -1.22
C SER A 133 -12.52 8.72 -0.48
N CYS A 134 -11.32 8.19 -0.73
CA CYS A 134 -10.11 8.61 -0.01
C CYS A 134 -9.82 10.12 -0.17
N GLY A 135 -10.11 10.67 -1.35
CA GLY A 135 -9.87 12.08 -1.70
C GLY A 135 -10.78 13.09 -1.01
N GLU A 136 -11.90 12.64 -0.42
CA GLU A 136 -12.81 13.53 0.32
C GLU A 136 -12.24 13.91 1.68
N CYS A 137 -11.41 13.04 2.25
CA CYS A 137 -10.71 13.28 3.51
C CYS A 137 -9.24 13.67 3.30
N HIS A 138 -8.55 12.98 2.39
CA HIS A 138 -7.11 13.10 2.24
C HIS A 138 -6.70 13.87 0.97
N PRO A 139 -5.65 14.70 1.05
CA PRO A 139 -4.93 15.11 2.26
C PRO A 139 -5.56 16.33 2.96
N ALA A 140 -6.66 16.86 2.42
CA ALA A 140 -7.18 18.19 2.75
C ALA A 140 -7.63 18.32 4.21
N ILE A 141 -8.43 17.38 4.71
CA ILE A 141 -8.91 17.37 6.10
C ILE A 141 -7.88 16.65 6.98
N PHE A 142 -7.50 15.44 6.56
CA PHE A 142 -6.54 14.61 7.25
C PHE A 142 -5.33 14.35 6.36
N ILE A 143 -4.14 14.58 6.88
CA ILE A 143 -2.93 14.08 6.22
C ILE A 143 -2.87 12.59 6.56
N PRO A 144 -2.66 11.69 5.59
CA PRO A 144 -2.62 10.24 5.84
C PRO A 144 -1.30 9.88 6.53
N ILE A 145 -0.90 10.54 7.61
CA ILE A 145 0.29 10.23 8.42
C ILE A 145 -0.11 10.45 9.88
N GLN A 146 -0.06 9.38 10.69
CA GLN A 146 -0.36 9.48 12.11
C GLN A 146 0.67 10.34 12.85
N GLY A 147 0.21 11.12 13.84
CA GLY A 147 1.08 11.88 14.75
C GLY A 147 1.74 13.15 14.17
N LYS A 148 1.54 13.48 12.88
CA LYS A 148 2.13 14.70 12.27
C LYS A 148 1.22 15.94 12.33
N LYS A 149 -0.02 15.83 12.83
CA LYS A 149 -0.92 16.98 13.08
C LYS A 149 -1.15 17.18 14.58
N ALA A 150 -1.32 18.44 14.97
CA ALA A 150 -1.69 18.80 16.33
C ALA A 150 -3.03 18.18 16.72
N ALA A 151 -3.17 17.81 17.99
CA ALA A 151 -4.44 17.37 18.56
C ALA A 151 -5.49 18.47 18.39
N VAL A 152 -6.72 18.05 18.07
CA VAL A 152 -7.86 18.94 17.87
C VAL A 152 -8.83 18.76 19.03
N THR A 153 -9.30 19.86 19.61
CA THR A 153 -10.24 19.83 20.73
C THR A 153 -11.69 19.69 20.24
N MET A 154 -12.60 19.24 21.11
CA MET A 154 -14.04 19.20 20.81
C MET A 154 -14.57 20.58 20.40
N THR A 155 -14.14 21.66 21.07
CA THR A 155 -14.51 23.04 20.70
C THR A 155 -14.04 23.43 19.29
N GLN A 156 -12.89 22.92 18.85
CA GLN A 156 -12.44 23.13 17.48
C GLN A 156 -13.25 22.29 16.49
N MET A 157 -13.63 21.06 16.86
CA MET A 157 -14.50 20.21 16.03
C MET A 157 -15.88 20.84 15.85
N GLU A 158 -16.50 21.37 16.90
CA GLU A 158 -17.76 22.11 16.81
C GLU A 158 -17.73 23.32 15.87
N LYS A 159 -16.53 23.84 15.56
CA LYS A 159 -16.31 24.94 14.62
C LYS A 159 -15.98 24.48 13.20
N GLY A 160 -16.19 23.19 12.89
CA GLY A 160 -16.00 22.65 11.54
C GLY A 160 -14.57 22.22 11.22
N THR A 161 -13.80 21.77 12.21
CA THR A 161 -12.44 21.23 11.97
C THR A 161 -12.37 19.73 12.29
N SER A 162 -11.44 19.01 11.65
CA SER A 162 -11.27 17.55 11.86
C SER A 162 -12.60 16.79 11.65
N CYS A 163 -13.00 15.93 12.58
CA CYS A 163 -14.25 15.17 12.54
C CYS A 163 -15.47 16.08 12.30
N GLY A 164 -15.46 17.28 12.90
CA GLY A 164 -16.56 18.23 12.81
C GLY A 164 -16.73 18.90 11.44
N VAL A 165 -15.84 18.65 10.46
CA VAL A 165 -16.10 19.03 9.05
C VAL A 165 -17.38 18.35 8.53
N CYS A 166 -17.65 17.13 8.99
CA CYS A 166 -18.84 16.37 8.62
C CYS A 166 -19.74 16.04 9.81
N HIS A 167 -19.19 15.85 11.01
CA HIS A 167 -19.95 15.60 12.23
C HIS A 167 -20.51 16.91 12.84
N ASP A 168 -21.31 17.62 12.05
CA ASP A 168 -21.87 18.94 12.35
C ASP A 168 -23.37 18.92 12.65
N GLY A 169 -24.02 17.76 12.53
CA GLY A 169 -25.47 17.58 12.63
C GLY A 169 -26.20 17.73 11.29
N GLY A 170 -25.49 18.03 10.21
CA GLY A 170 -26.00 18.11 8.85
C GLY A 170 -25.54 16.94 7.99
N ALA A 171 -24.22 16.84 7.74
CA ALA A 171 -23.67 15.77 6.90
C ALA A 171 -23.59 14.42 7.64
N ALA A 172 -23.31 14.47 8.94
CA ALA A 172 -23.36 13.34 9.87
C ALA A 172 -23.87 13.82 11.24
N PHE A 173 -24.03 12.90 12.19
CA PHE A 173 -24.40 13.27 13.57
C PHE A 173 -23.39 14.26 14.16
N THR A 174 -23.87 15.16 15.02
CA THR A 174 -23.06 16.24 15.60
C THR A 174 -22.03 15.72 16.62
N VAL A 175 -20.84 16.33 16.67
CA VAL A 175 -19.82 16.07 17.71
C VAL A 175 -20.24 16.51 19.12
N LYS A 176 -21.35 17.25 19.26
CA LYS A 176 -21.84 17.74 20.57
C LYS A 176 -22.55 16.67 21.40
N GLU A 177 -22.89 15.54 20.78
CA GLU A 177 -23.71 14.48 21.37
C GLU A 177 -23.14 13.09 20.99
N ASN A 178 -23.67 12.03 21.60
CA ASN A 178 -23.30 10.64 21.31
C ASN A 178 -21.79 10.34 21.48
N CYS A 179 -21.20 10.82 22.58
CA CYS A 179 -19.78 10.70 22.88
C CYS A 179 -19.27 9.25 22.73
N GLU A 180 -20.07 8.29 23.17
CA GLU A 180 -19.83 6.85 23.16
C GLU A 180 -19.70 6.23 21.76
N VAL A 181 -20.12 6.92 20.70
CA VAL A 181 -19.96 6.45 19.32
C VAL A 181 -18.49 6.51 18.90
N CYS A 182 -17.75 7.48 19.44
CA CYS A 182 -16.34 7.70 19.14
C CYS A 182 -15.44 7.27 20.30
N HIS A 183 -15.82 7.63 21.53
CA HIS A 183 -15.06 7.40 22.74
C HIS A 183 -15.42 6.06 23.38
N GLN A 184 -14.46 5.16 23.47
CA GLN A 184 -14.52 3.95 24.27
C GLN A 184 -14.18 4.34 25.72
N MET A 185 -15.23 4.63 26.48
CA MET A 185 -15.19 5.01 27.90
C MET A 185 -15.31 3.80 28.83
#